data_AF-A0A225UIZ5-F1
#
_entry.id   AF-A0A225UIZ5-F1
#
_cell.length_a   1.000
_cell.length_b   1.000
_cell.length_c   1.000
_cell.angle_alpha   90.00
_cell.angle_beta   90.00
_cell.angle_gamma   90.00
#
_symmetry.space_group_name_H-M   'P 1'
#
loop_
_entity.id
_entity.type
_entity.pdbx_description
1 polymer ?
#
loop_
_entity_poly.entity_id
_entity_poly.type
_entity_poly.pdbx_seq_one_letter_code
_entity_poly.pdbx_strand_id
1 'polypeptide(L)'
;MSFDGSARVKRGGGAYSAILWKLPEWRVLKARSGYAEGLTVNEAEYHGLLLWLDLLEDLDPQLLVICGGSNLVIREVRGEIDCEAPGLTLLRQRALERL
;
A
#
# COMPACT_ATOMS: atom_id res chain seq x y z
N MET A 1 -1.59 9.53 5.94
CA MET A 1 -1.25 8.09 6.15
C MET A 1 -0.10 7.74 5.24
N SER A 2 0.72 6.77 5.58
CA SER A 2 1.85 6.35 4.74
C SER A 2 1.91 4.84 4.60
N PHE A 3 2.25 4.36 3.41
CA PHE A 3 2.63 2.96 3.19
C PHE A 3 3.98 2.90 2.47
N ASP A 4 4.65 1.76 2.64
CA ASP A 4 5.92 1.48 1.98
C ASP A 4 6.10 -0.03 1.78
N GLY A 5 6.85 -0.38 0.74
CA GLY A 5 7.15 -1.75 0.35
C GLY A 5 8.60 -1.91 -0.07
N SER A 6 9.24 -2.98 0.37
CA SER A 6 10.61 -3.31 0.01
C SER A 6 10.73 -4.78 -0.31
N ALA A 7 11.57 -5.12 -1.30
CA ALA A 7 11.88 -6.51 -1.62
C ALA A 7 13.37 -6.70 -1.87
N ARG A 8 13.88 -7.88 -1.51
CA ARG A 8 15.29 -8.25 -1.74
C ARG A 8 15.39 -9.43 -2.70
N VAL A 9 15.95 -9.16 -3.88
CA VAL A 9 16.20 -10.17 -4.94
C VAL A 9 17.00 -11.38 -4.41
N LYS A 10 18.01 -11.16 -3.57
CA LYS A 10 18.89 -12.23 -3.06
C LYS A 10 18.29 -13.11 -1.96
N ARG A 11 17.24 -12.63 -1.28
CA ARG A 11 16.60 -13.35 -0.17
C ARG A 11 15.18 -13.82 -0.52
N GLY A 12 14.73 -13.56 -1.74
CA GLY A 12 13.42 -13.98 -2.23
C GLY A 12 12.27 -13.54 -1.35
N GLY A 13 12.33 -12.34 -0.74
CA GLY A 13 11.25 -11.89 0.13
C GLY A 13 11.09 -10.38 0.17
N GLY A 14 9.85 -9.96 0.44
CA GLY A 14 9.42 -8.59 0.55
C GLY A 14 8.76 -8.28 1.88
N ALA A 15 9.09 -7.12 2.43
CA ALA A 15 8.45 -6.55 3.61
C ALA A 15 7.62 -5.35 3.18
N TYR A 16 6.50 -5.14 3.83
CA TYR A 16 5.60 -4.02 3.56
C TYR A 16 5.01 -3.50 4.86
N SER A 17 4.63 -2.23 4.87
CA SER A 17 4.12 -1.57 6.07
C SER A 17 3.15 -0.45 5.76
N ALA A 18 2.30 -0.15 6.73
CA ALA A 18 1.36 0.95 6.69
C ALA A 18 1.25 1.62 8.05
N ILE A 19 1.17 2.95 8.05
CA ILE A 19 0.98 3.80 9.23
C ILE A 19 -0.18 4.76 9.00
N LEU A 20 -1.15 4.69 9.90
CA LEU A 20 -2.24 5.63 10.01
C LEU A 20 -1.83 6.77 10.94
N TRP A 21 -1.80 7.99 10.42
CA TRP A 21 -1.45 9.21 11.14
C TRP A 21 -2.70 10.05 11.41
N LYS A 22 -2.83 10.62 12.61
CA LYS A 22 -3.75 11.71 12.91
C LYS A 22 -3.07 13.04 12.57
N LEU A 23 -3.67 13.80 11.66
CA LEU A 23 -3.23 15.14 11.31
C LEU A 23 -4.08 16.20 12.03
N PRO A 24 -3.51 17.38 12.37
CA PRO A 24 -2.14 17.82 12.09
C PRO A 24 -1.10 17.38 13.14
N GLU A 25 -1.48 16.61 14.18
CA GLU A 25 -0.60 16.31 15.30
C GLU A 25 0.51 15.27 14.96
N TRP A 26 0.47 14.71 13.75
CA TRP A 26 1.39 13.65 13.30
C TRP A 26 1.46 12.46 14.27
N ARG A 27 0.35 12.16 14.94
CA ARG A 27 0.28 11.07 15.92
C ARG A 27 -0.01 9.74 15.21
N VAL A 28 0.75 8.69 15.51
CA VAL A 28 0.43 7.34 15.05
C VAL A 28 -0.84 6.84 15.73
N LEU A 29 -1.86 6.50 14.95
CA LEU A 29 -3.10 5.87 15.45
C LEU A 29 -3.02 4.36 15.36
N LYS A 30 -2.57 3.84 14.21
CA LYS A 30 -2.37 2.41 13.95
C LYS A 30 -1.13 2.25 13.07
N ALA A 31 -0.41 1.16 13.26
CA ALA A 31 0.68 0.76 12.38
C ALA A 31 0.68 -0.77 12.24
N ARG A 32 0.93 -1.26 11.04
CA ARG A 32 1.13 -2.69 10.78
C ARG A 32 2.27 -2.87 9.78
N SER A 33 2.89 -4.04 9.85
CA SER A 33 3.84 -4.51 8.86
C SER A 33 3.60 -5.99 8.57
N GLY A 34 4.09 -6.44 7.42
CA GLY A 34 4.04 -7.81 6.99
C GLY A 34 5.26 -8.20 6.18
N TYR A 35 5.40 -9.49 5.96
CA TYR A 35 6.45 -10.08 5.14
C TYR A 35 5.86 -11.22 4.31
N ALA A 36 6.28 -11.32 3.06
CA ALA A 36 5.96 -12.45 2.21
C ALA A 36 7.14 -12.80 1.32
N GLU A 37 7.29 -14.09 1.02
CA GLU A 37 8.30 -14.59 0.10
C GLU A 37 7.89 -14.31 -1.36
N GLY A 38 8.87 -14.25 -2.25
CA GLY A 38 8.69 -14.12 -3.69
C GLY A 38 8.29 -12.73 -4.20
N LEU A 39 8.03 -11.75 -3.32
CA LEU A 39 7.55 -10.45 -3.76
C LEU A 39 8.64 -9.66 -4.52
N THR A 40 8.21 -9.03 -5.62
CA THR A 40 8.90 -7.90 -6.23
C THR A 40 8.70 -6.62 -5.41
N VAL A 41 9.47 -5.57 -5.69
CA VAL A 41 9.32 -4.28 -5.00
C VAL A 41 7.93 -3.69 -5.25
N ASN A 42 7.41 -3.78 -6.47
CA ASN A 42 6.09 -3.26 -6.81
C ASN A 42 4.96 -4.02 -6.11
N GLU A 43 5.08 -5.35 -6.00
CA GLU A 43 4.11 -6.14 -5.24
C GLU A 43 4.16 -5.80 -3.75
N ALA A 44 5.37 -5.64 -3.17
CA ALA A 44 5.51 -5.21 -1.79
C ALA A 44 4.87 -3.83 -1.53
N GLU A 45 5.02 -2.89 -2.45
CA GLU A 45 4.38 -1.56 -2.37
C GLU A 45 2.84 -1.66 -2.42
N TYR A 46 2.30 -2.49 -3.32
CA TYR A 46 0.86 -2.79 -3.35
C TYR A 46 0.38 -3.47 -2.06
N HIS A 47 1.16 -4.39 -1.49
CA HIS A 47 0.84 -4.99 -0.20
C HIS A 47 0.85 -3.97 0.93
N GLY A 48 1.73 -2.96 0.88
CA GLY A 48 1.70 -1.81 1.78
C GLY A 48 0.39 -1.02 1.66
N LEU A 49 -0.06 -0.75 0.43
CA LEU A 49 -1.34 -0.09 0.16
C LEU A 49 -2.53 -0.94 0.65
N LEU A 50 -2.56 -2.24 0.40
CA LEU A 50 -3.65 -3.11 0.88
C LEU A 50 -3.68 -3.19 2.41
N LEU A 51 -2.52 -3.30 3.05
CA LEU A 51 -2.40 -3.27 4.50
C LEU A 51 -2.88 -1.92 5.06
N TRP A 52 -2.67 -0.85 4.33
CA TRP A 52 -3.21 0.46 4.65
C TRP A 52 -4.75 0.48 4.62
N LEU A 53 -5.38 -0.09 3.59
CA LEU A 53 -6.85 -0.21 3.51
C LEU A 53 -7.41 -1.03 4.69
N ASP A 54 -6.71 -2.08 5.13
CA ASP A 54 -7.09 -2.85 6.33
C ASP A 54 -7.11 -1.99 7.60
N LEU A 55 -6.20 -1.02 7.72
CA LEU A 55 -6.14 -0.15 8.91
C LEU A 55 -7.33 0.81 9.00
N LEU A 56 -7.99 1.07 7.87
CA LEU A 56 -9.13 1.98 7.74
C LEU A 56 -10.47 1.33 8.04
N GLU A 57 -10.56 0.00 8.14
CA GLU A 57 -11.83 -0.76 8.11
C GLU A 57 -12.84 -0.44 9.25
N ASP A 58 -12.51 0.46 10.18
CA ASP A 58 -13.40 0.94 11.26
C ASP A 58 -13.36 2.48 11.44
N LEU A 59 -12.87 3.20 10.43
CA LEU A 59 -12.68 4.65 10.50
C LEU A 59 -13.46 5.32 9.37
N ASP A 60 -14.21 6.36 9.72
CA ASP A 60 -14.90 7.23 8.76
C ASP A 60 -14.28 8.64 8.77
N PRO A 61 -13.06 8.81 8.23
CA PRO A 61 -12.40 10.11 8.21
C PRO A 61 -13.03 11.03 7.15
N GLN A 62 -13.35 12.27 7.54
CA GLN A 62 -13.84 13.29 6.62
C GLN A 62 -12.87 13.63 5.47
N LEU A 63 -11.56 13.48 5.72
CA LEU A 63 -10.52 13.74 4.73
C LEU A 63 -9.37 12.75 4.89
N LEU A 64 -8.94 12.21 3.75
CA LEU A 64 -7.91 11.19 3.68
C LEU A 64 -6.73 11.64 2.82
N VAL A 65 -5.54 11.66 3.41
CA VAL A 65 -4.29 11.91 2.68
C VAL A 65 -3.50 10.61 2.61
N ILE A 66 -3.34 10.11 1.38
CA ILE A 66 -2.56 8.91 1.08
C ILE A 66 -1.17 9.34 0.62
N CYS A 67 -0.13 8.88 1.32
CA CYS A 67 1.25 9.04 0.93
C CYS A 67 1.85 7.66 0.66
N GLY A 68 2.47 7.47 -0.49
CA GLY A 68 3.23 6.26 -0.83
C GLY A 68 4.53 6.63 -1.52
N GLY A 69 5.56 5.82 -1.37
CA GLY A 69 6.85 6.03 -2.05
C GLY A 69 6.80 5.70 -3.55
N SER A 70 5.93 4.75 -3.93
CA SER A 70 5.85 4.27 -5.31
C SER A 70 4.96 5.13 -6.21
N ASN A 71 5.60 5.89 -7.11
CA ASN A 71 4.92 6.61 -8.17
C ASN A 71 4.10 5.69 -9.09
N LEU A 72 4.56 4.44 -9.31
CA LEU A 72 3.84 3.47 -10.14
C LEU A 72 2.50 3.10 -9.52
N VAL A 73 2.50 2.64 -8.27
CA VAL A 73 1.29 2.21 -7.56
C VAL A 73 0.28 3.35 -7.45
N ILE A 74 0.75 4.57 -7.14
CA ILE A 74 -0.12 5.75 -7.04
C ILE A 74 -0.82 6.03 -8.36
N ARG A 75 -0.09 6.03 -9.48
CA ARG A 75 -0.63 6.37 -10.79
C ARG A 75 -1.55 5.29 -11.34
N GLU A 76 -1.22 4.02 -11.11
CA GLU A 76 -2.09 2.89 -11.49
C GLU A 76 -3.43 2.91 -10.74
N VAL A 77 -3.40 3.13 -9.42
CA VAL A 77 -4.61 3.19 -8.59
C VAL A 77 -5.48 4.40 -8.95
N ARG A 78 -4.86 5.53 -9.31
CA ARG A 78 -5.60 6.70 -9.83
C ARG A 78 -6.12 6.52 -11.26
N GLY A 79 -5.75 5.44 -11.95
CA GLY A 79 -6.11 5.22 -13.36
C GLY A 79 -5.40 6.16 -14.33
N GLU A 80 -4.28 6.76 -13.93
CA GLU A 80 -3.46 7.61 -14.80
C GLU A 80 -2.61 6.80 -15.78
N ILE A 81 -2.31 5.54 -15.44
CA ILE A 81 -1.57 4.59 -16.26
C ILE A 81 -2.20 3.19 -16.14
N ASP A 82 -2.02 2.38 -17.17
CA ASP A 82 -2.49 1.00 -17.20
C ASP A 82 -1.57 0.06 -16.40
N CYS A 83 -2.16 -1.00 -15.84
CA CYS A 83 -1.48 -2.02 -15.06
C CYS A 83 -1.53 -3.36 -15.80
N GLU A 84 -0.48 -3.66 -16.56
CA GLU A 84 -0.45 -4.82 -17.47
C GLU A 84 0.14 -6.10 -16.84
N ALA A 85 0.90 -5.97 -15.76
CA ALA A 85 1.52 -7.11 -15.09
C ALA A 85 0.46 -7.92 -14.32
N PRO A 86 0.23 -9.22 -14.62
CA PRO A 86 -0.90 -9.98 -14.07
C PRO A 86 -0.99 -9.98 -12.53
N GLY A 87 0.16 -10.07 -11.86
CA GLY A 87 0.22 -10.01 -10.39
C GLY A 87 -0.20 -8.65 -9.84
N LEU A 88 0.19 -7.57 -10.50
CA LEU A 88 -0.18 -6.20 -10.11
C LEU A 88 -1.63 -5.89 -10.47
N THR A 89 -2.16 -6.38 -11.60
CA THR A 89 -3.56 -6.19 -11.99
C THR A 89 -4.51 -6.74 -10.91
N LEU A 90 -4.20 -7.91 -10.35
CA LEU A 90 -4.97 -8.51 -9.27
C LEU A 90 -4.89 -7.68 -7.98
N LEU A 91 -3.69 -7.22 -7.61
CA LEU A 91 -3.49 -6.39 -6.42
C LEU A 91 -4.19 -5.03 -6.55
N ARG A 92 -4.14 -4.43 -7.74
CA ARG A 92 -4.85 -3.20 -8.08
C ARG A 92 -6.36 -3.38 -7.98
N GLN A 93 -6.91 -4.45 -8.54
CA GLN A 93 -8.34 -4.73 -8.44
C GLN A 93 -8.79 -4.81 -6.98
N ARG A 94 -8.06 -5.57 -6.13
CA ARG A 94 -8.36 -5.67 -4.70
C ARG A 94 -8.29 -4.32 -3.97
N ALA A 95 -7.37 -3.45 -4.37
CA ALA A 95 -7.28 -2.11 -3.79
C ALA A 95 -8.49 -1.24 -4.20
N LEU A 96 -8.89 -1.29 -5.47
CA LEU A 96 -10.03 -0.53 -5.99
C LEU A 96 -11.38 -1.00 -5.44
N GLU A 97 -11.54 -2.29 -5.13
CA GLU A 97 -12.75 -2.81 -4.48
C GLU A 97 -12.98 -2.27 -3.06
N ARG A 98 -11.97 -1.60 -2.47
CA ARG A 98 -11.94 -1.16 -1.07
C ARG A 98 -11.76 0.35 -0.90
N LEU A 99 -11.59 1.07 -2.01
CA LEU A 99 -11.52 2.54 -2.07
C LEU A 99 -12.91 3.11 -2.31
#